data_AF-A0A7K3GBU2-F1
#
_entry.id   AF-A0A7K3GBU2-F1
#
_cell.length_a   1.000
_cell.length_b   1.000
_cell.length_c   1.000
_cell.angle_alpha   90.00
_cell.angle_beta   90.00
_cell.angle_gamma   90.00
#
_symmetry.space_group_name_H-M   'P 1'
#
loop_
_entity.id
_entity.type
_entity.pdbx_description
1 polymer ?
#
loop_
_entity_poly.entity_id
_entity_poly.type
_entity_poly.pdbx_seq_one_letter_code
_entity_poly.pdbx_strand_id
1 'polypeptide(L)'
;MRRPLLLLTLFLTVVVYGVVHFSDDEGTASAREVARKASERLEGQRPRTAEEVGYAASLFDGVEVMRVTGTSTHDGDGVHVIVRTTGYGYEGALLAAERYVVRRCFRVRVSPEAEWGAEPRKVDCPDGPVLTFRPPPEPPRLPYEELRRKLPRVPKGGRADEAGVRRVVAALDMDPKIRTEVRADGDRVGVLLLVPGNGFDPQDCLLARVAPGDTSVWVPSRMQRMPGEAGCGVGNALDPAPPPH
;
A
#
# COMPACT_ATOMS: atom_id res chain seq x y z
N MET A 1 -16.42 19.01 -90.06
CA MET A 1 -16.41 17.57 -89.71
C MET A 1 -15.04 17.28 -89.06
N ARG A 2 -14.87 17.47 -87.74
CA ARG A 2 -15.05 16.49 -86.65
C ARG A 2 -14.35 15.14 -86.88
N ARG A 3 -13.15 14.98 -86.31
CA ARG A 3 -12.62 13.74 -85.70
C ARG A 3 -11.68 14.12 -84.55
N PRO A 4 -11.96 13.78 -83.28
CA PRO A 4 -11.04 14.00 -82.18
C PRO A 4 -10.17 12.76 -81.92
N LEU A 5 -8.92 13.04 -81.61
CA LEU A 5 -7.93 12.16 -80.96
C LEU A 5 -7.92 12.53 -79.47
N LEU A 6 -7.89 11.54 -78.58
CA LEU A 6 -7.01 11.44 -77.40
C LEU A 6 -7.60 10.54 -76.30
N LEU A 7 -6.89 9.44 -76.07
CA LEU A 7 -6.77 8.77 -74.78
C LEU A 7 -6.33 9.76 -73.69
N LEU A 8 -6.77 9.59 -72.44
CA LEU A 8 -5.97 9.00 -71.35
C LEU A 8 -6.62 9.26 -69.98
N THR A 9 -6.60 8.23 -69.16
CA THR A 9 -6.95 8.07 -67.76
C THR A 9 -6.50 9.19 -66.80
N LEU A 10 -7.37 9.54 -65.84
CA LEU A 10 -6.95 10.11 -64.55
C LEU A 10 -7.82 9.55 -63.41
N PHE A 11 -7.39 8.43 -62.82
CA PHE A 11 -7.84 7.99 -61.50
C PHE A 11 -6.91 8.67 -60.48
N LEU A 12 -7.43 9.61 -59.70
CA LEU A 12 -6.71 10.17 -58.55
C LEU A 12 -6.66 9.10 -57.45
N THR A 13 -5.49 8.50 -57.26
CA THR A 13 -5.15 7.73 -56.07
C THR A 13 -4.91 8.70 -54.91
N VAL A 14 -5.82 8.71 -53.93
CA VAL A 14 -5.55 9.31 -52.61
C VAL A 14 -4.67 8.33 -51.84
N VAL A 15 -3.36 8.60 -51.78
CA VAL A 15 -2.47 7.93 -50.86
C VAL A 15 -2.58 8.66 -49.52
N VAL A 16 -3.44 8.16 -48.63
CA VAL A 16 -3.42 8.55 -47.22
C VAL A 16 -2.23 7.84 -46.57
N TYR A 17 -1.09 8.53 -46.53
CA TYR A 17 -0.01 8.18 -45.60
C TYR A 17 -0.47 8.58 -44.20
N GLY A 18 -1.02 7.60 -43.48
CA GLY A 18 -1.42 7.73 -42.09
C GLY A 18 -1.29 6.40 -41.39
N VAL A 19 -0.05 5.92 -41.22
CA VAL A 19 0.24 4.77 -40.35
C VAL A 19 1.03 5.28 -39.15
N VAL A 20 0.29 5.69 -38.12
CA VAL A 20 0.78 5.67 -36.74
C VAL A 20 -0.35 5.12 -35.86
N HIS A 21 -0.23 3.84 -35.54
CA HIS A 21 -0.53 3.20 -34.24
C HIS A 21 -0.37 1.70 -34.48
N PHE A 22 0.72 1.10 -33.99
CA PHE A 22 0.76 -0.35 -33.82
C PHE A 22 -0.28 -0.67 -32.74
N SER A 23 -1.49 -1.06 -33.15
CA SER A 23 -2.41 -1.74 -32.23
C SER A 23 -1.66 -2.98 -31.75
N ASP A 24 -1.45 -3.08 -30.43
CA ASP A 24 -0.88 -4.29 -29.85
C ASP A 24 -1.70 -5.50 -30.32
N ASP A 25 -1.02 -6.61 -30.60
CA ASP A 25 -1.73 -7.89 -30.81
C ASP A 25 -2.54 -8.25 -29.56
N GLU A 26 -3.59 -9.05 -29.74
CA GLU A 26 -4.51 -9.43 -28.65
C GLU A 26 -3.76 -9.97 -27.42
N GLY A 27 -2.73 -10.79 -27.64
CA GLY A 27 -1.88 -11.30 -26.57
C GLY A 27 -1.15 -10.19 -25.82
N THR A 28 -0.56 -9.22 -26.52
CA THR A 28 0.12 -8.08 -25.90
C THR A 28 -0.87 -7.18 -25.16
N ALA A 29 -2.06 -6.93 -25.70
CA ALA A 29 -3.11 -6.16 -25.02
C ALA A 29 -3.58 -6.87 -23.73
N SER A 30 -3.76 -8.19 -23.79
CA SER A 30 -4.06 -9.05 -22.63
C SER A 30 -2.95 -8.96 -21.56
N ALA A 31 -1.68 -9.00 -21.97
CA ALA A 31 -0.55 -8.87 -21.04
C ALA A 31 -0.51 -7.47 -20.39
N ARG A 32 -0.80 -6.43 -21.16
CA ARG A 32 -0.84 -5.04 -20.69
C ARG A 32 -1.95 -4.84 -19.66
N GLU A 33 -3.09 -5.47 -19.87
CA GLU A 33 -4.23 -5.44 -18.95
C GLU A 33 -3.87 -6.01 -17.56
N VAL A 34 -3.07 -7.08 -17.52
CA VAL A 34 -2.54 -7.62 -16.25
C VAL A 34 -1.65 -6.59 -15.55
N ALA A 35 -0.76 -5.92 -16.31
CA ALA A 35 0.11 -4.89 -15.77
C ALA A 35 -0.69 -3.67 -15.26
N ARG A 36 -1.78 -3.30 -15.95
CA ARG A 36 -2.66 -2.19 -15.57
C ARG A 36 -3.35 -2.47 -14.24
N LYS A 37 -3.94 -3.67 -14.10
CA LYS A 37 -4.56 -4.11 -12.83
C LYS A 37 -3.56 -4.17 -11.69
N ALA A 38 -2.32 -4.58 -11.96
CA ALA A 38 -1.25 -4.52 -10.96
C ALA A 38 -0.94 -3.06 -10.57
N SER A 39 -0.81 -2.15 -11.54
CA SER A 39 -0.61 -0.72 -11.29
C SER A 39 -1.72 -0.13 -10.41
N GLU A 40 -2.98 -0.34 -10.77
CA GLU A 40 -4.15 0.18 -10.03
C GLU A 40 -4.18 -0.31 -8.58
N ARG A 41 -3.78 -1.55 -8.32
CA ARG A 41 -3.70 -2.09 -6.96
C ARG A 41 -2.44 -1.64 -6.21
N LEU A 42 -1.40 -1.26 -6.94
CA LEU A 42 -0.21 -0.65 -6.38
C LEU A 42 -0.40 0.83 -6.12
N GLU A 43 -1.41 1.50 -6.64
CA GLU A 43 -1.65 2.89 -6.33
C GLU A 43 -2.12 3.08 -4.88
N GLY A 44 -1.78 4.23 -4.30
CA GLY A 44 -2.20 4.57 -2.95
C GLY A 44 -1.44 5.77 -2.41
N GLN A 45 -2.09 6.46 -1.46
CA GLN A 45 -1.55 7.66 -0.80
C GLN A 45 -0.47 7.33 0.23
N ARG A 46 -0.30 6.06 0.61
CA ARG A 46 0.71 5.64 1.58
C ARG A 46 2.11 5.66 0.97
N PRO A 47 3.09 6.34 1.61
CA PRO A 47 4.50 6.20 1.28
C PRO A 47 4.96 4.76 1.43
N ARG A 48 5.62 4.24 0.39
CA ARG A 48 6.25 2.94 0.38
C ARG A 48 7.63 3.05 -0.22
N THR A 49 8.56 2.27 0.31
CA THR A 49 9.87 2.07 -0.28
C THR A 49 9.78 1.30 -1.60
N ALA A 50 10.83 1.39 -2.41
CA ALA A 50 10.97 0.56 -3.60
C ALA A 50 10.85 -0.94 -3.31
N GLU A 51 11.42 -1.41 -2.19
CA GLU A 51 11.36 -2.82 -1.79
C GLU A 51 9.94 -3.25 -1.42
N GLU A 52 9.19 -2.44 -0.67
CA GLU A 52 7.77 -2.71 -0.35
C GLU A 52 6.89 -2.72 -1.60
N VAL A 53 7.13 -1.81 -2.55
CA VAL A 53 6.40 -1.79 -3.83
C VAL A 53 6.73 -3.05 -4.64
N GLY A 54 8.01 -3.44 -4.72
CA GLY A 54 8.45 -4.65 -5.39
C GLY A 54 7.83 -5.91 -4.76
N TYR A 55 7.84 -6.01 -3.43
CA TYR A 55 7.18 -7.07 -2.69
C TYR A 55 5.69 -7.13 -3.02
N ALA A 56 4.96 -6.01 -2.87
CA ALA A 56 3.53 -5.96 -3.17
C ALA A 56 3.23 -6.34 -4.63
N ALA A 57 4.05 -5.89 -5.59
CA ALA A 57 3.89 -6.23 -6.99
C ALA A 57 4.10 -7.73 -7.25
N SER A 58 5.05 -8.35 -6.55
CA SER A 58 5.36 -9.78 -6.68
C SER A 58 4.26 -10.71 -6.15
N LEU A 59 3.31 -10.17 -5.37
CA LEU A 59 2.16 -10.94 -4.86
C LEU A 59 1.01 -11.04 -5.86
N PHE A 60 1.07 -10.34 -7.01
CA PHE A 60 0.01 -10.42 -8.02
C PHE A 60 0.22 -11.61 -8.96
N ASP A 61 -0.84 -12.39 -9.15
CA ASP A 61 -0.85 -13.49 -10.11
C ASP A 61 -0.53 -13.01 -11.52
N GLY A 62 0.39 -13.70 -12.20
CA GLY A 62 0.79 -13.38 -13.57
C GLY A 62 1.73 -12.18 -13.70
N VAL A 63 2.26 -11.67 -12.57
CA VAL A 63 3.25 -10.58 -12.53
C VAL A 63 4.60 -11.09 -12.05
N GLU A 64 5.63 -10.91 -12.86
CA GLU A 64 7.02 -11.15 -12.49
C GLU A 64 7.75 -9.80 -12.43
N VAL A 65 8.30 -9.44 -11.27
CA VAL A 65 9.02 -8.17 -11.12
C VAL A 65 10.43 -8.32 -11.68
N MET A 66 10.77 -7.56 -12.71
CA MET A 66 12.06 -7.66 -13.41
C MET A 66 13.06 -6.60 -12.95
N ARG A 67 12.57 -5.41 -12.56
CA ARG A 67 13.40 -4.30 -12.08
C ARG A 67 12.58 -3.35 -11.24
N VAL A 68 13.18 -2.82 -10.18
CA VAL A 68 12.63 -1.71 -9.40
C VAL A 68 13.66 -0.58 -9.33
N THR A 69 13.23 0.64 -9.57
CA THR A 69 14.07 1.85 -9.47
C THR A 69 13.32 2.97 -8.75
N GLY A 70 14.07 3.87 -8.11
CA GLY A 70 13.53 4.87 -7.19
C GLY A 70 13.78 4.48 -5.74
N THR A 71 13.51 5.38 -4.80
CA THR A 71 13.70 5.19 -3.35
C THR A 71 12.37 5.03 -2.63
N SER A 72 11.44 5.92 -2.91
CA SER A 72 10.12 6.02 -2.26
C SER A 72 9.06 6.42 -3.27
N THR A 73 7.81 6.02 -3.05
CA THR A 73 6.68 6.46 -3.88
C THR A 73 6.45 7.97 -3.84
N HIS A 74 6.95 8.67 -2.81
CA HIS A 74 6.77 10.12 -2.62
C HIS A 74 8.02 10.95 -2.98
N ASP A 75 9.10 10.31 -3.43
CA ASP A 75 10.33 11.02 -3.81
C ASP A 75 10.36 11.23 -5.32
N GLY A 76 10.48 12.48 -5.78
CA GLY A 76 10.60 12.80 -7.21
C GLY A 76 9.52 12.14 -8.06
N ASP A 77 9.93 11.33 -9.03
CA ASP A 77 9.00 10.61 -9.92
C ASP A 77 8.35 9.36 -9.27
N GLY A 78 8.67 9.05 -8.02
CA GLY A 78 8.19 7.86 -7.31
C GLY A 78 8.99 6.59 -7.65
N VAL A 79 8.33 5.44 -7.52
CA VAL A 79 8.94 4.13 -7.80
C VAL A 79 8.53 3.66 -9.19
N HIS A 80 9.50 3.25 -10.01
CA HIS A 80 9.23 2.59 -11.27
C HIS A 80 9.49 1.08 -11.15
N VAL A 81 8.52 0.30 -11.58
CA VAL A 81 8.59 -1.16 -11.62
C VAL A 81 8.51 -1.60 -13.07
N ILE A 82 9.46 -2.41 -13.52
CA ILE A 82 9.32 -3.15 -14.78
C ILE A 82 8.78 -4.53 -14.42
N VAL A 83 7.57 -4.82 -14.88
CA VAL A 83 6.91 -6.11 -14.69
C VAL A 83 6.88 -6.88 -16.00
N ARG A 84 7.16 -8.17 -15.96
CA ARG A 84 6.88 -9.12 -17.03
C ARG A 84 5.54 -9.78 -16.74
N THR A 85 4.60 -9.64 -17.67
CA THR A 85 3.27 -10.24 -17.54
C THR A 85 3.02 -11.24 -18.64
N THR A 86 2.15 -12.20 -18.35
CA THR A 86 1.68 -13.19 -19.32
C THR A 86 0.32 -12.76 -19.87
N GLY A 87 0.20 -12.70 -21.19
CA GLY A 87 -1.04 -12.44 -21.89
C GLY A 87 -1.39 -13.58 -22.84
N TYR A 88 -2.67 -13.61 -23.24
CA TYR A 88 -3.22 -14.64 -24.10
C TYR A 88 -3.92 -13.98 -25.28
N GLY A 89 -3.71 -14.50 -26.48
CA GLY A 89 -4.47 -14.12 -27.67
C GLY A 89 -4.94 -15.35 -28.41
N TYR A 90 -5.81 -15.15 -29.39
CA TYR A 90 -6.32 -16.21 -30.24
C TYR A 90 -5.95 -15.95 -31.69
N GLU A 91 -5.56 -16.99 -32.41
CA GLU A 91 -5.26 -16.92 -33.84
C GLU A 91 -5.98 -18.06 -34.59
N GLY A 92 -6.40 -17.81 -35.83
CA GLY A 92 -7.11 -18.78 -36.65
C GLY A 92 -8.57 -18.40 -36.93
N ALA A 93 -9.26 -19.25 -37.71
CA ALA A 93 -10.66 -19.03 -38.05
C ALA A 93 -11.57 -19.20 -36.81
N LEU A 94 -12.72 -18.53 -36.78
CA LEU A 94 -13.64 -18.47 -35.62
C LEU A 94 -14.03 -19.83 -35.01
N LEU A 95 -14.00 -20.92 -35.79
CA LEU A 95 -14.36 -22.27 -35.34
C LEU A 95 -13.15 -23.15 -34.97
N ALA A 96 -11.93 -22.64 -35.15
CA ALA A 96 -10.66 -23.33 -34.91
C ALA A 96 -9.59 -22.38 -34.35
N ALA A 97 -10.00 -21.40 -33.53
CA ALA A 97 -9.09 -20.43 -32.95
C ALA A 97 -8.19 -21.10 -31.91
N GLU A 98 -6.87 -21.06 -32.13
CA GLU A 98 -5.87 -21.57 -31.20
C GLU A 98 -5.41 -20.46 -30.27
N ARG A 99 -5.29 -20.79 -28.97
CA ARG A 99 -4.79 -19.84 -27.97
C ARG A 99 -3.27 -19.84 -27.96
N TYR A 100 -2.66 -18.68 -28.18
CA TYR A 100 -1.23 -18.47 -27.98
C TYR A 100 -0.95 -17.66 -26.71
N VAL A 101 0.27 -17.79 -26.21
CA VAL A 101 0.73 -17.12 -24.98
C VAL A 101 1.87 -16.19 -25.32
N VAL A 102 1.82 -14.96 -24.82
CA VAL A 102 2.93 -14.01 -24.92
C VAL A 102 3.40 -13.60 -23.53
N ARG A 103 4.69 -13.31 -23.42
CA ARG A 103 5.27 -12.63 -22.26
C ARG A 103 5.81 -11.28 -22.72
N ARG A 104 5.42 -10.21 -22.03
CA ARG A 104 5.77 -8.84 -22.38
C ARG A 104 6.11 -8.06 -21.12
N CYS A 105 6.99 -7.07 -21.26
CA CYS A 105 7.36 -6.21 -20.15
C CYS A 105 6.73 -4.84 -20.26
N PHE A 106 6.29 -4.33 -19.11
CA PHE A 106 5.64 -3.03 -18.99
C PHE A 106 6.27 -2.25 -17.85
N ARG A 107 6.44 -0.94 -18.05
CA ARG A 107 6.83 -0.01 -17.01
C ARG A 107 5.59 0.51 -16.30
N VAL A 108 5.54 0.29 -15.00
CA VAL A 108 4.53 0.81 -14.07
C VAL A 108 5.19 1.88 -13.21
N ARG A 109 4.52 3.02 -13.02
CA ARG A 109 4.95 4.09 -12.11
C ARG A 109 4.04 4.06 -10.89
N VAL A 110 4.61 4.06 -9.70
CA VAL A 110 3.90 4.09 -8.42
C VAL A 110 4.29 5.37 -7.70
N SER A 111 3.37 6.33 -7.71
CA SER A 111 3.50 7.67 -7.13
C SER A 111 2.11 8.19 -6.76
N PRO A 112 1.96 9.01 -5.71
CA PRO A 112 0.69 9.66 -5.39
C PRO A 112 0.22 10.63 -6.50
N GLU A 113 1.14 11.09 -7.36
CA GLU A 113 0.85 11.96 -8.51
C GLU A 113 0.56 11.18 -9.80
N ALA A 114 0.68 9.85 -9.78
CA ALA A 114 0.35 9.03 -10.95
C ALA A 114 -1.16 9.06 -11.21
N GLU A 115 -1.55 9.18 -12.47
CA GLU A 115 -2.96 9.07 -12.86
C GLU A 115 -3.46 7.65 -12.65
N TRP A 116 -4.62 7.54 -12.00
CA TRP A 116 -5.26 6.25 -11.77
C TRP A 116 -5.66 5.59 -13.09
N GLY A 117 -5.22 4.35 -13.28
CA GLY A 117 -5.49 3.60 -14.50
C GLY A 117 -4.64 4.05 -15.69
N ALA A 118 -3.56 4.81 -15.46
CA ALA A 118 -2.59 5.16 -16.48
C ALA A 118 -2.09 3.90 -17.20
N GLU A 119 -2.07 3.97 -18.53
CA GLU A 119 -1.74 2.81 -19.35
C GLU A 119 -0.26 2.42 -19.21
N PRO A 120 0.08 1.19 -18.76
CA PRO A 120 1.46 0.78 -18.58
C PRO A 120 2.22 0.77 -19.90
N ARG A 121 3.35 1.47 -19.98
CA ARG A 121 4.15 1.56 -21.21
C ARG A 121 4.88 0.25 -21.48
N LYS A 122 4.68 -0.35 -22.66
CA LYS A 122 5.48 -1.49 -23.14
C LYS A 122 6.96 -1.11 -23.25
N VAL A 123 7.84 -1.96 -22.72
CA VAL A 123 9.29 -1.80 -22.72
C VAL A 123 9.97 -3.14 -23.00
N ASP A 124 11.24 -3.11 -23.38
CA ASP A 124 12.04 -4.33 -23.47
C ASP A 124 12.19 -4.97 -22.10
N CYS A 125 12.15 -6.31 -22.08
CA CYS A 125 12.35 -7.05 -20.85
C CYS A 125 13.81 -6.95 -20.42
N PRO A 126 14.10 -6.47 -19.20
CA PRO A 126 15.44 -6.50 -18.64
C PRO A 126 16.05 -7.90 -18.69
N ASP A 127 17.33 -7.96 -19.03
CA ASP A 127 18.12 -9.17 -18.81
C ASP A 127 18.25 -9.44 -17.31
N GLY A 128 18.14 -10.71 -16.92
CA GLY A 128 18.30 -11.15 -15.54
C GLY A 128 17.12 -11.97 -15.00
N PRO A 129 17.29 -12.54 -13.80
CA PRO A 129 16.24 -13.31 -13.14
C PRO A 129 15.10 -12.40 -12.65
N VAL A 130 13.96 -13.02 -12.36
CA VAL A 130 12.86 -12.37 -11.64
C VAL A 130 13.35 -11.98 -10.24
N LEU A 131 13.02 -10.77 -9.79
CA LEU A 131 13.37 -10.29 -8.46
C LEU A 131 12.49 -10.94 -7.40
N THR A 132 13.11 -11.27 -6.27
CA THR A 132 12.44 -11.81 -5.09
C THR A 132 12.58 -10.84 -3.94
N PHE A 133 11.52 -10.65 -3.17
CA PHE A 133 11.47 -9.69 -2.06
C PHE A 133 11.16 -10.41 -0.76
N ARG A 134 11.74 -9.93 0.34
CA ARG A 134 11.38 -10.42 1.68
C ARG A 134 10.08 -9.73 2.10
N PRO A 135 9.19 -10.42 2.84
CA PRO A 135 8.07 -9.76 3.48
C PRO A 135 8.56 -8.62 4.38
N PRO A 136 7.83 -7.49 4.45
CA PRO A 136 8.12 -6.44 5.42
C PRO A 136 8.14 -7.02 6.85
N PRO A 137 8.99 -6.48 7.75
CA PRO A 137 9.05 -6.94 9.12
C PRO A 137 7.69 -6.74 9.80
N GLU A 138 7.24 -7.72 10.58
CA GLU A 138 6.04 -7.58 11.39
C GLU A 138 6.22 -6.44 12.42
N PRO A 139 5.17 -5.63 12.65
CA PRO A 139 5.23 -4.61 13.69
C PRO A 139 5.34 -5.25 15.09
N PRO A 140 6.01 -4.56 16.05
CA PRO A 140 6.08 -5.03 17.43
C PRO A 140 4.69 -5.27 18.04
N ARG A 141 4.56 -6.33 18.82
CA ARG A 141 3.29 -6.65 19.50
C ARG A 141 3.18 -5.89 20.81
N LEU A 142 2.03 -5.28 21.06
CA LEU A 142 1.75 -4.59 22.32
C LEU A 142 1.37 -5.57 23.44
N PRO A 143 1.90 -5.41 24.68
CA PRO A 143 1.77 -6.39 25.74
C PRO A 143 0.45 -6.26 26.53
N TYR A 144 -0.70 -6.49 25.88
CA TYR A 144 -2.05 -6.31 26.49
C TYR A 144 -2.21 -7.05 27.83
N GLU A 145 -2.05 -8.37 27.82
CA GLU A 145 -2.34 -9.20 29.00
C GLU A 145 -1.32 -8.98 30.12
N GLU A 146 -0.08 -8.69 29.78
CA GLU A 146 0.95 -8.42 30.77
C GLU A 146 0.76 -7.06 31.44
N LEU A 147 0.45 -6.02 30.67
CA LEU A 147 0.11 -4.70 31.21
C LEU A 147 -1.12 -4.80 32.13
N ARG A 148 -2.20 -5.44 31.67
CA ARG A 148 -3.44 -5.63 32.44
C ARG A 148 -3.22 -6.35 33.77
N ARG A 149 -2.32 -7.33 33.78
CA ARG A 149 -1.99 -8.12 34.97
C ARG A 149 -1.09 -7.36 35.95
N LYS A 150 -0.08 -6.63 35.44
CA LYS A 150 0.94 -5.97 36.27
C LYS A 150 0.52 -4.60 36.79
N LEU A 151 -0.44 -3.91 36.15
CA LEU A 151 -0.89 -2.61 36.62
C LEU A 151 -1.50 -2.69 38.03
N PRO A 152 -1.18 -1.73 38.92
CA PRO A 152 -1.67 -1.74 40.29
C PRO A 152 -3.19 -1.55 40.32
N ARG A 153 -3.83 -2.16 41.32
CA ARG A 153 -5.25 -1.92 41.64
C ARG A 153 -5.32 -0.91 42.77
N VAL A 154 -6.14 0.11 42.61
CA VAL A 154 -6.33 1.17 43.61
C VAL A 154 -7.72 0.98 44.23
N PRO A 155 -7.86 0.80 45.56
CA PRO A 155 -9.16 0.77 46.22
C PRO A 155 -9.94 2.07 46.02
N LYS A 156 -11.27 2.02 46.17
CA LYS A 156 -12.12 3.22 46.18
C LYS A 156 -11.63 4.20 47.25
N GLY A 157 -11.53 5.49 46.91
CA GLY A 157 -11.01 6.54 47.80
C GLY A 157 -9.48 6.60 47.91
N GLY A 158 -8.75 5.72 47.22
CA GLY A 158 -7.29 5.77 47.12
C GLY A 158 -6.80 6.76 46.07
N ARG A 159 -5.49 6.73 45.81
CA ARG A 159 -4.82 7.51 44.77
C ARG A 159 -3.86 6.63 43.99
N ALA A 160 -3.88 6.72 42.66
CA ALA A 160 -2.92 6.01 41.82
C ALA A 160 -1.49 6.56 41.99
N ASP A 161 -0.51 5.67 42.13
CA ASP A 161 0.92 6.01 42.21
C ASP A 161 1.53 6.07 40.80
N GLU A 162 1.78 7.27 40.29
CA GLU A 162 2.41 7.46 38.98
C GLU A 162 3.80 6.83 38.91
N ALA A 163 4.62 6.97 39.96
CA ALA A 163 5.97 6.42 39.96
C ALA A 163 5.93 4.89 39.95
N GLY A 164 4.98 4.28 40.67
CA GLY A 164 4.70 2.85 40.63
C GLY A 164 4.27 2.37 39.24
N VAL A 165 3.36 3.09 38.59
CA VAL A 165 2.93 2.78 37.22
C VAL A 165 4.11 2.89 36.25
N ARG A 166 4.94 3.94 36.34
CA ARG A 166 6.16 4.08 35.52
C ARG A 166 7.13 2.91 35.71
N ARG A 167 7.34 2.46 36.95
CA ARG A 167 8.18 1.27 37.23
C ARG A 167 7.60 0.01 36.60
N VAL A 168 6.28 -0.19 36.67
CA VAL A 168 5.61 -1.32 36.02
C VAL A 168 5.80 -1.29 34.51
N VAL A 169 5.56 -0.15 33.86
CA VAL A 169 5.72 0.02 32.41
C VAL A 169 7.17 -0.20 31.98
N ALA A 170 8.14 0.34 32.73
CA ALA A 170 9.56 0.16 32.44
C ALA A 170 10.06 -1.29 32.65
N ALA A 171 9.35 -2.10 33.43
CA ALA A 171 9.66 -3.51 33.66
C ALA A 171 8.91 -4.47 32.71
N LEU A 172 8.22 -3.94 31.69
CA LEU A 172 7.71 -4.73 30.58
C LEU A 172 8.85 -4.95 29.58
N ASP A 173 9.04 -6.20 29.16
CA ASP A 173 9.97 -6.54 28.09
C ASP A 173 9.34 -6.13 26.74
N MET A 174 9.64 -4.92 26.29
CA MET A 174 9.04 -4.30 25.11
C MET A 174 10.10 -4.01 24.05
N ASP A 175 9.69 -4.13 22.78
CA ASP A 175 10.51 -3.68 21.65
C ASP A 175 10.83 -2.18 21.81
N PRO A 176 12.08 -1.74 21.57
CA PRO A 176 12.50 -0.35 21.72
C PRO A 176 11.75 0.64 20.82
N LYS A 177 11.08 0.17 19.77
CA LYS A 177 10.22 1.01 18.91
C LYS A 177 8.90 1.37 19.58
N ILE A 178 8.48 0.67 20.63
CA ILE A 178 7.26 0.99 21.38
C ILE A 178 7.54 2.23 22.22
N ARG A 179 6.87 3.33 21.85
CA ARG A 179 6.88 4.57 22.63
C ARG A 179 5.93 4.44 23.80
N THR A 180 6.36 4.90 24.97
CA THR A 180 5.56 4.86 26.19
C THR A 180 5.33 6.26 26.74
N GLU A 181 4.11 6.54 27.17
CA GLU A 181 3.80 7.75 27.94
C GLU A 181 3.00 7.37 29.18
N VAL A 182 3.31 8.02 30.31
CA VAL A 182 2.58 7.90 31.56
C VAL A 182 2.30 9.31 32.05
N ARG A 183 1.06 9.57 32.50
CA ARG A 183 0.65 10.88 33.00
C ARG A 183 -0.35 10.71 34.15
N ALA A 184 -0.09 11.37 35.28
CA ALA A 184 -1.09 11.51 36.33
C ALA A 184 -2.05 12.68 36.04
N ASP A 185 -3.29 12.51 36.46
CA ASP A 185 -4.29 13.58 36.56
C ASP A 185 -5.18 13.32 37.78
N GLY A 186 -5.08 14.19 38.78
CA GLY A 186 -5.77 14.04 40.06
C GLY A 186 -5.37 12.77 40.82
N ASP A 187 -6.32 11.85 40.95
CA ASP A 187 -6.19 10.53 41.59
C ASP A 187 -5.99 9.37 40.59
N ARG A 188 -5.89 9.69 39.30
CA ARG A 188 -5.79 8.75 38.17
C ARG A 188 -4.42 8.82 37.52
N VAL A 189 -4.02 7.73 36.87
CA VAL A 189 -2.85 7.66 35.99
C VAL A 189 -3.23 7.02 34.67
N GLY A 190 -2.94 7.71 33.57
CA GLY A 190 -3.07 7.22 32.20
C GLY A 190 -1.74 6.67 31.69
N VAL A 191 -1.81 5.62 30.88
CA VAL A 191 -0.68 4.99 30.18
C VAL A 191 -1.01 4.86 28.70
N LEU A 192 -0.04 5.18 27.85
CA LEU A 192 -0.04 4.90 26.42
C LEU A 192 1.18 4.04 26.10
N LEU A 193 0.97 2.93 25.41
CA LEU A 193 1.99 2.23 24.64
C LEU A 193 1.65 2.39 23.15
N LEU A 194 2.59 2.86 22.33
CA LEU A 194 2.37 3.22 20.94
C LEU A 194 3.47 2.63 20.06
N VAL A 195 3.09 1.85 19.05
CA VAL A 195 3.96 1.57 17.91
C VAL A 195 3.78 2.72 16.91
N PRO A 196 4.82 3.51 16.62
CA PRO A 196 4.72 4.59 15.65
C PRO A 196 4.21 4.08 14.31
N GLY A 197 3.09 4.65 13.83
CA GLY A 197 2.54 4.35 12.52
C GLY A 197 3.28 5.09 11.40
N ASN A 198 2.82 4.89 10.17
CA ASN A 198 3.33 5.57 8.98
C ASN A 198 2.63 6.92 8.70
N GLY A 199 1.69 7.34 9.55
CA GLY A 199 0.91 8.57 9.35
C GLY A 199 -0.29 8.43 8.41
N PHE A 200 -0.59 7.23 7.90
CA PHE A 200 -1.74 6.96 7.02
C PHE A 200 -2.64 5.84 7.54
N ASP A 201 -2.06 4.81 8.14
CA ASP A 201 -2.78 3.64 8.66
C ASP A 201 -3.17 3.82 10.14
N PRO A 202 -4.18 3.07 10.64
CA PRO A 202 -4.47 3.01 12.07
C PRO A 202 -3.21 2.67 12.87
N GLN A 203 -2.85 3.54 13.81
CA GLN A 203 -1.71 3.34 14.70
C GLN A 203 -1.95 2.14 15.61
N ASP A 204 -0.92 1.35 15.92
CA ASP A 204 -1.06 0.31 16.93
C ASP A 204 -0.78 0.92 18.31
N CYS A 205 -1.81 0.97 19.15
CA CYS A 205 -1.71 1.60 20.46
C CYS A 205 -2.56 0.88 21.51
N LEU A 206 -2.04 0.89 22.73
CA LEU A 206 -2.67 0.29 23.91
C LEU A 206 -2.77 1.37 24.98
N LEU A 207 -3.98 1.56 25.49
CA LEU A 207 -4.24 2.49 26.58
C LEU A 207 -4.51 1.75 27.87
N ALA A 208 -4.12 2.38 28.97
CA ALA A 208 -4.57 1.94 30.28
C ALA A 208 -4.86 3.13 31.19
N ARG A 209 -5.82 2.93 32.09
CA ARG A 209 -6.14 3.87 33.16
C ARG A 209 -6.11 3.14 34.48
N VAL A 210 -5.36 3.70 35.43
CA VAL A 210 -5.36 3.29 36.84
C VAL A 210 -6.09 4.37 37.62
N ALA A 211 -7.25 4.04 38.19
CA ALA A 211 -8.08 4.95 38.98
C ALA A 211 -8.64 4.23 40.22
N PRO A 212 -9.11 4.97 41.24
CA PRO A 212 -9.73 4.37 42.41
C PRO A 212 -10.96 3.53 42.05
N GLY A 213 -10.91 2.25 42.38
CA GLY A 213 -11.98 1.29 42.08
C GLY A 213 -12.06 0.81 40.63
N ASP A 214 -11.28 1.37 39.70
CA ASP A 214 -11.28 1.00 38.29
C ASP A 214 -9.87 1.00 37.71
N THR A 215 -9.44 -0.14 37.17
CA THR A 215 -8.20 -0.23 36.40
C THR A 215 -8.47 -1.00 35.13
N SER A 216 -8.35 -0.31 34.01
CA SER A 216 -8.76 -0.78 32.69
C SER A 216 -7.62 -0.67 31.70
N VAL A 217 -7.62 -1.60 30.74
CA VAL A 217 -6.66 -1.67 29.63
C VAL A 217 -7.45 -1.98 28.37
N TRP A 218 -7.27 -1.19 27.33
CA TRP A 218 -8.04 -1.34 26.08
C TRP A 218 -7.27 -0.83 24.87
N VAL A 219 -7.64 -1.36 23.71
CA VAL A 219 -7.20 -0.86 22.40
C VAL A 219 -8.32 0.02 21.86
N PRO A 220 -8.07 1.29 21.49
CA PRO A 220 -9.08 2.13 20.86
C PRO A 220 -9.61 1.51 19.57
N SER A 221 -10.81 1.94 19.15
CA SER A 221 -11.41 1.44 17.92
C SER A 221 -10.51 1.77 16.70
N ARG A 222 -10.66 1.02 15.61
CA ARG A 222 -9.88 1.27 14.38
C ARG A 222 -9.95 2.73 13.94
N MET A 223 -11.13 3.35 14.01
CA MET A 223 -11.33 4.75 13.61
C MET A 223 -10.56 5.69 14.53
N GLN A 224 -10.67 5.52 15.85
CA GLN A 224 -9.95 6.35 16.82
C GLN A 224 -8.42 6.24 16.70
N ARG A 225 -7.91 5.15 16.12
CA ARG A 225 -6.47 4.95 15.90
C ARG A 225 -5.95 5.58 14.61
N MET A 226 -6.82 6.12 13.75
CA MET A 226 -6.38 6.81 12.54
C MET A 226 -5.49 8.02 12.87
N PRO A 227 -4.51 8.35 12.03
CA PRO A 227 -3.73 9.58 12.17
C PRO A 227 -4.64 10.82 12.19
N GLY A 228 -4.38 11.74 13.11
CA GLY A 228 -5.23 12.92 13.34
C GLY A 228 -6.38 12.68 14.32
N GLU A 229 -6.75 11.42 14.58
CA GLU A 229 -7.74 11.07 15.60
C GLU A 229 -7.07 11.01 16.99
N ALA A 230 -7.74 11.52 18.01
CA ALA A 230 -7.18 11.64 19.36
C ALA A 230 -7.12 10.31 20.13
N GLY A 231 -7.34 9.16 19.49
CA GLY A 231 -7.48 7.87 20.17
C GLY A 231 -6.17 7.30 20.71
N CYS A 232 -5.05 7.49 20.01
CA CYS A 232 -3.74 6.99 20.45
C CYS A 232 -2.95 8.07 21.22
N GLY A 233 -3.53 8.57 22.31
CA GLY A 233 -2.91 9.57 23.18
C GLY A 233 -3.13 9.27 24.65
N VAL A 234 -2.17 9.67 25.51
CA VAL A 234 -2.32 9.52 26.97
C VAL A 234 -3.50 10.33 27.53
N GLY A 235 -3.90 11.41 26.85
CA GLY A 235 -5.13 12.15 27.16
C GLY A 235 -6.38 11.27 27.03
N ASN A 236 -6.48 10.47 25.97
CA ASN A 236 -7.59 9.52 25.78
C ASN A 236 -7.56 8.37 26.80
N ALA A 237 -6.40 8.07 27.40
CA ALA A 237 -6.33 7.13 28.50
C ALA A 237 -6.94 7.70 29.79
N LEU A 238 -6.80 9.01 30.01
CA LEU A 238 -7.38 9.70 31.17
C LEU A 238 -8.87 9.97 30.96
N ASP A 239 -9.22 10.52 29.80
CA ASP A 239 -10.56 10.93 29.41
C ASP A 239 -10.93 10.30 28.06
N PRO A 240 -11.42 9.04 28.06
CA PRO A 240 -11.71 8.30 26.85
C PRO A 240 -12.79 8.98 26.01
N ALA A 241 -12.51 9.16 24.72
CA ALA A 241 -13.50 9.58 23.74
C ALA A 241 -14.65 8.56 23.68
N PRO A 242 -15.90 9.03 23.51
CA PRO A 242 -17.04 8.13 23.38
C PRO A 242 -16.83 7.18 22.19
N PRO A 243 -17.37 5.95 22.26
CA PRO A 243 -17.28 5.02 21.15
C PRO A 243 -17.90 5.64 19.88
N PRO A 244 -17.31 5.42 18.70
CA PRO A 244 -17.88 5.90 17.44
C PRO A 244 -19.26 5.26 17.22
N HIS A 245 -20.19 6.06 16.69
CA HIS A 245 -21.54 5.67 16.30
C HIS A 245 -21.57 5.02 14.92
#